data_AF-A0A0F4RIY0-F1
#
_entry.id   AF-A0A0F4RIY0-F1
#
_cell.length_a   1.000
_cell.length_b   1.000
_cell.length_c   1.000
_cell.angle_alpha   90.00
_cell.angle_beta   90.00
_cell.angle_gamma   90.00
#
_symmetry.space_group_name_H-M   'P 1'
#
loop_
_entity.id
_entity.type
_entity.pdbx_description
1 polymer ?
#
loop_
_entity_poly.entity_id
_entity_poly.type
_entity_poly.pdbx_seq_one_letter_code
_entity_poly.pdbx_strand_id
1 'polypeptide(L)'
;MGDMRQRAIDIFMAGVKAADPFDAVNASLDGVTPPAQIIAVGKAARLMAKAALTAFPGVPCIVVTNYENAQMLNGAQIFAAGHPVPDENGAEAARAVMRALNTADGPVLALISGGGSALLPAPAGSMTLADKAAVNALLLGAGLDIGAMNLVRQQLSELKGGGFLRHAAPNKVTALILSDVIGDDLAAIASGPTVGPIGTPQEAIEILKRADIWDKTPAAVQFYLQSKAPTGDLPRATNVLVGSNAQSVAAMAYKAGNARVLSQPVEGDVADAARYICDHAGPGITVWGGETTVVLRGSGQGGRNQELVLRIALEAKQRGWRDYLCLQGGSDGRDGPTNAAGGIVDQDTLIQISGVQELLNNNDSYAALEQANALLMTGPTGTNVADLGVMIRPA
;
A
#
# COMPACT_ATOMS: atom_id res chain seq x y z
N MET A 1 33.54 -0.29 3.65
CA MET A 1 32.15 -0.50 4.09
C MET A 1 31.36 0.79 4.29
N GLY A 2 31.85 1.79 5.04
CA GLY A 2 31.10 3.03 5.30
C GLY A 2 30.57 3.76 4.06
N ASP A 3 31.38 3.87 3.01
CA ASP A 3 30.97 4.48 1.73
C ASP A 3 29.88 3.67 1.00
N MET A 4 29.99 2.33 0.98
CA MET A 4 28.96 1.46 0.40
C MET A 4 27.63 1.56 1.17
N ARG A 5 27.70 1.64 2.51
CA ARG A 5 26.51 1.78 3.36
C ARG A 5 25.77 3.08 3.07
N GLN A 6 26.49 4.21 3.03
CA GLN A 6 25.89 5.50 2.71
C GLN A 6 25.32 5.50 1.29
N ARG A 7 26.03 4.92 0.32
CA ARG A 7 25.55 4.81 -1.06
C ARG A 7 24.26 4.01 -1.17
N ALA A 8 24.13 2.89 -0.46
CA ALA A 8 22.90 2.09 -0.45
C ALA A 8 21.72 2.87 0.17
N ILE A 9 21.97 3.59 1.27
CA ILE A 9 20.97 4.47 1.90
C ILE A 9 20.54 5.58 0.92
N ASP A 10 21.48 6.25 0.26
CA ASP A 10 21.18 7.32 -0.70
C ASP A 10 20.34 6.81 -1.89
N ILE A 11 20.60 5.59 -2.35
CA ILE A 11 19.82 4.94 -3.41
C ILE A 11 18.40 4.64 -2.89
N PHE A 12 18.28 3.98 -1.74
CA PHE A 12 17.00 3.68 -1.12
C PHE A 12 16.16 4.95 -0.89
N MET A 13 16.77 6.00 -0.33
CA MET A 13 16.08 7.27 -0.07
C MET A 13 15.69 8.01 -1.34
N ALA A 14 16.36 7.79 -2.47
CA ALA A 14 15.90 8.31 -3.76
C ALA A 14 14.58 7.64 -4.19
N GLY A 15 14.42 6.33 -3.94
CA GLY A 15 13.17 5.62 -4.15
C GLY A 15 12.05 6.11 -3.23
N VAL A 16 12.34 6.29 -1.94
CA VAL A 16 11.39 6.86 -0.97
C VAL A 16 10.95 8.27 -1.39
N LYS A 17 11.92 9.15 -1.73
CA LYS A 17 11.64 10.53 -2.15
C LYS A 17 10.79 10.59 -3.43
N ALA A 18 11.00 9.69 -4.38
CA ALA A 18 10.21 9.64 -5.61
C ALA A 18 8.72 9.36 -5.35
N ALA A 19 8.39 8.78 -4.19
CA ALA A 19 7.02 8.55 -3.76
C ALA A 19 6.54 9.55 -2.70
N ASP A 20 7.24 10.67 -2.47
CA ASP A 20 6.75 11.70 -1.55
C ASP A 20 5.36 12.20 -2.01
N PRO A 21 4.30 12.11 -1.18
CA PRO A 21 2.96 12.36 -1.65
C PRO A 21 2.70 13.83 -2.00
N PHE A 22 3.42 14.77 -1.38
CA PHE A 22 3.28 16.19 -1.68
C PHE A 22 3.93 16.50 -3.03
N ASP A 23 5.19 16.09 -3.22
CA ASP A 23 5.95 16.31 -4.45
C ASP A 23 5.31 15.58 -5.64
N ALA A 24 4.87 14.33 -5.45
CA ALA A 24 4.21 13.53 -6.49
C ALA A 24 2.90 14.17 -6.98
N VAL A 25 2.08 14.66 -6.06
CA VAL A 25 0.87 15.42 -6.42
C VAL A 25 1.26 16.71 -7.12
N ASN A 26 2.14 17.52 -6.54
CA ASN A 26 2.54 18.81 -7.09
C ASN A 26 3.05 18.70 -8.54
N ALA A 27 3.87 17.69 -8.83
CA ALA A 27 4.37 17.42 -10.18
C ALA A 27 3.28 16.97 -11.18
N SER A 28 2.12 16.53 -10.68
CA SER A 28 1.02 15.98 -11.48
C SER A 28 -0.19 16.91 -11.57
N LEU A 29 -0.11 18.12 -11.00
CA LEU A 29 -1.18 19.12 -11.04
C LEU A 29 -1.21 19.91 -12.35
N ASP A 30 -0.10 19.91 -13.12
CA ASP A 30 -0.04 20.56 -14.42
C ASP A 30 -1.08 19.96 -15.37
N GLY A 31 -2.01 20.79 -15.85
CA GLY A 31 -3.09 20.37 -16.74
C GLY A 31 -4.33 19.80 -16.03
N VAL A 32 -4.33 19.69 -14.69
CA VAL A 32 -5.54 19.38 -13.93
C VAL A 32 -6.50 20.57 -14.01
N THR A 33 -7.73 20.31 -14.44
CA THR A 33 -8.79 21.34 -14.43
C THR A 33 -9.05 21.78 -12.99
N PRO A 34 -9.11 23.10 -12.70
CA PRO A 34 -9.42 23.59 -11.35
C PRO A 34 -10.67 22.91 -10.78
N PRO A 35 -10.55 22.19 -9.65
CA PRO A 35 -11.65 21.45 -9.08
C PRO A 35 -12.61 22.36 -8.30
N ALA A 36 -13.89 22.00 -8.27
CA ALA A 36 -14.88 22.54 -7.33
C ALA A 36 -14.85 21.79 -5.98
N GLN A 37 -14.32 20.57 -5.95
CA GLN A 37 -14.20 19.75 -4.74
C GLN A 37 -12.93 18.90 -4.78
N ILE A 38 -12.20 18.86 -3.66
CA ILE A 38 -11.08 17.94 -3.44
C ILE A 38 -11.51 16.87 -2.44
N ILE A 39 -11.26 15.60 -2.75
CA ILE A 39 -11.47 14.47 -1.84
C ILE A 39 -10.19 13.66 -1.77
N ALA A 40 -9.55 13.63 -0.59
CA ALA A 40 -8.35 12.87 -0.34
C ALA A 40 -8.61 11.70 0.61
N VAL A 41 -8.21 10.49 0.22
CA VAL A 41 -8.47 9.25 0.97
C VAL A 41 -7.22 8.38 1.02
N GLY A 42 -6.88 7.90 2.22
CA GLY A 42 -5.75 6.99 2.44
C GLY A 42 -4.73 7.51 3.44
N LYS A 43 -3.69 6.71 3.69
CA LYS A 43 -2.62 7.05 4.66
C LYS A 43 -1.88 8.33 4.28
N ALA A 44 -1.67 8.58 2.98
CA ALA A 44 -0.98 9.76 2.48
C ALA A 44 -1.91 10.96 2.19
N ALA A 45 -3.23 10.81 2.42
CA ALA A 45 -4.25 11.77 2.01
C ALA A 45 -3.97 13.21 2.47
N ARG A 46 -3.46 13.40 3.69
CA ARG A 46 -3.18 14.73 4.24
C ARG A 46 -2.08 15.46 3.45
N LEU A 47 -0.99 14.77 3.11
CA LEU A 47 0.12 15.37 2.36
C LEU A 47 -0.27 15.64 0.91
N MET A 48 -1.00 14.71 0.29
CA MET A 48 -1.56 14.91 -1.04
C MET A 48 -2.51 16.12 -1.08
N ALA A 49 -3.42 16.22 -0.11
CA ALA A 49 -4.35 17.34 -0.01
C ALA A 49 -3.64 18.68 0.24
N LYS A 50 -2.54 18.68 1.00
CA LYS A 50 -1.73 19.88 1.21
C LYS A 50 -1.17 20.41 -0.12
N ALA A 51 -0.67 19.54 -1.00
CA ALA A 51 -0.20 19.95 -2.33
C ALA A 51 -1.35 20.52 -3.16
N ALA A 52 -2.48 19.83 -3.22
CA ALA A 52 -3.65 20.28 -3.97
C ALA A 52 -4.20 21.63 -3.46
N LEU A 53 -4.30 21.83 -2.14
CA LEU A 53 -4.75 23.11 -1.55
C LEU A 53 -3.75 24.25 -1.75
N THR A 54 -2.46 23.94 -1.94
CA THR A 54 -1.46 24.96 -2.29
C THR A 54 -1.70 25.48 -3.71
N ALA A 55 -2.06 24.59 -4.64
CA ALA A 55 -2.36 24.95 -6.03
C ALA A 55 -3.77 25.52 -6.22
N PHE A 56 -4.75 25.05 -5.44
CA PHE A 56 -6.16 25.42 -5.54
C PHE A 56 -6.68 25.96 -4.20
N PRO A 57 -6.23 27.15 -3.77
CA PRO A 57 -6.63 27.71 -2.49
C PRO A 57 -8.14 28.04 -2.48
N GLY A 58 -8.80 27.74 -1.36
CA GLY A 58 -10.22 28.03 -1.14
C GLY A 58 -11.19 26.97 -1.67
N VAL A 59 -10.72 25.94 -2.38
CA VAL A 59 -11.55 24.83 -2.82
C VAL A 59 -11.92 23.95 -1.60
N PRO A 60 -13.21 23.61 -1.40
CA PRO A 60 -13.63 22.65 -0.38
C PRO A 60 -12.84 21.35 -0.47
N CYS A 61 -12.31 20.90 0.67
CA CYS A 61 -11.46 19.72 0.75
C CYS A 61 -11.86 18.82 1.91
N ILE A 62 -12.07 17.53 1.62
CA ILE A 62 -12.24 16.48 2.63
C ILE A 62 -11.01 15.59 2.61
N VAL A 63 -10.44 15.32 3.78
CA VAL A 63 -9.33 14.39 3.98
C VAL A 63 -9.80 13.27 4.88
N VAL A 64 -9.66 12.02 4.44
CA VAL A 64 -9.92 10.82 5.23
C VAL A 64 -8.62 10.03 5.37
N THR A 65 -8.11 9.92 6.61
CA THR A 65 -6.82 9.29 6.89
C THR A 65 -6.86 8.54 8.23
N ASN A 66 -5.81 7.77 8.52
CA ASN A 66 -5.67 7.05 9.79
C ASN A 66 -5.35 8.01 10.95
N TYR A 67 -5.66 7.58 12.18
CA TYR A 67 -5.51 8.40 13.39
C TYR A 67 -4.11 9.01 13.55
N GLU A 68 -3.07 8.27 13.23
CA GLU A 68 -1.67 8.71 13.36
C GLU A 68 -1.33 9.86 12.41
N ASN A 69 -2.04 9.94 11.28
CA ASN A 69 -1.79 10.92 10.22
C ASN A 69 -2.79 12.09 10.25
N ALA A 70 -3.80 12.04 11.11
CA ALA A 70 -4.88 13.03 11.21
C ALA A 70 -4.46 14.30 11.96
N GLN A 71 -3.57 15.08 11.34
CA GLN A 71 -3.15 16.40 11.83
C GLN A 71 -3.89 17.52 11.10
N MET A 72 -4.18 18.63 11.79
CA MET A 72 -4.86 19.80 11.22
C MET A 72 -4.22 20.26 9.90
N LEU A 73 -5.07 20.57 8.92
CA LEU A 73 -4.69 21.14 7.63
C LEU A 73 -5.68 22.27 7.32
N ASN A 74 -5.17 23.51 7.23
CA ASN A 74 -6.01 24.66 6.96
C ASN A 74 -6.70 24.52 5.59
N GLY A 75 -8.00 24.81 5.53
CA GLY A 75 -8.82 24.63 4.32
C GLY A 75 -9.33 23.21 4.06
N ALA A 76 -9.07 22.26 4.97
CA ALA A 76 -9.60 20.89 4.86
C ALA A 76 -10.44 20.48 6.07
N GLN A 77 -11.52 19.75 5.82
CA GLN A 77 -12.20 18.95 6.83
C GLN A 77 -11.52 17.58 6.94
N ILE A 78 -11.05 17.23 8.13
CA ILE A 78 -10.29 16.00 8.36
C ILE A 78 -11.13 14.99 9.14
N PHE A 79 -11.18 13.78 8.62
CA PHE A 79 -11.71 12.59 9.27
C PHE A 79 -10.57 11.63 9.59
N ALA A 80 -10.43 11.30 10.87
CA ALA A 80 -9.56 10.24 11.35
C ALA A 80 -10.38 8.95 11.44
N ALA A 81 -9.92 7.87 10.79
CA ALA A 81 -10.66 6.60 10.71
C ALA A 81 -9.76 5.39 10.99
N GLY A 82 -10.40 4.28 11.34
CA GLY A 82 -9.74 3.02 11.65
C GLY A 82 -9.04 2.38 10.45
N HIS A 83 -7.82 1.90 10.70
CA HIS A 83 -7.04 1.09 9.77
C HIS A 83 -6.12 0.16 10.58
N PRO A 84 -5.99 -1.14 10.24
CA PRO A 84 -6.54 -1.81 9.06
C PRO A 84 -8.00 -2.26 9.20
N VAL A 85 -8.58 -2.16 10.41
CA VAL A 85 -9.98 -2.51 10.67
C VAL A 85 -10.85 -1.25 10.57
N PRO A 86 -11.90 -1.24 9.73
CA PRO A 86 -12.83 -0.11 9.62
C PRO A 86 -13.55 0.19 10.94
N ASP A 87 -13.92 1.46 11.15
CA ASP A 87 -14.71 1.90 12.30
C ASP A 87 -15.82 2.89 11.91
N GLU A 88 -16.63 3.29 12.90
CA GLU A 88 -17.76 4.21 12.70
C GLU A 88 -17.32 5.60 12.23
N ASN A 89 -16.12 6.07 12.61
CA ASN A 89 -15.57 7.31 12.10
C ASN A 89 -15.31 7.22 10.59
N GLY A 90 -14.79 6.09 10.10
CA GLY A 90 -14.71 5.80 8.67
C GLY A 90 -16.07 5.76 7.97
N ALA A 91 -17.10 5.19 8.61
CA ALA A 91 -18.46 5.18 8.07
C ALA A 91 -19.09 6.59 8.01
N GLU A 92 -18.81 7.45 8.99
CA GLU A 92 -19.18 8.86 8.94
C GLU A 92 -18.45 9.61 7.84
N ALA A 93 -17.13 9.39 7.70
CA ALA A 93 -16.33 9.98 6.64
C ALA A 93 -16.85 9.59 5.25
N ALA A 94 -17.23 8.32 5.05
CA ALA A 94 -17.85 7.86 3.82
C ALA A 94 -19.16 8.60 3.51
N ARG A 95 -20.02 8.82 4.51
CA ARG A 95 -21.24 9.61 4.34
C ARG A 95 -20.94 11.07 4.00
N ALA A 96 -19.91 11.67 4.61
CA ALA A 96 -19.49 13.03 4.28
C ALA A 96 -18.96 13.16 2.85
N VAL A 97 -18.12 12.21 2.42
CA VAL A 97 -17.61 12.15 1.04
C VAL A 97 -18.75 11.99 0.03
N MET A 98 -19.69 11.06 0.24
CA MET A 98 -20.84 10.89 -0.66
C MET A 98 -21.68 12.17 -0.76
N ARG A 99 -21.93 12.87 0.36
CA ARG A 99 -22.63 14.15 0.34
C ARG A 99 -21.87 15.20 -0.50
N ALA A 100 -20.58 15.38 -0.25
CA ALA A 100 -19.76 16.34 -0.97
C ALA A 100 -19.71 16.06 -2.48
N LEU A 101 -19.59 14.79 -2.87
CA LEU A 101 -19.63 14.38 -4.27
C LEU A 101 -20.98 14.68 -4.93
N ASN A 102 -22.09 14.34 -4.27
CA ASN A 102 -23.44 14.57 -4.79
C ASN A 102 -23.78 16.07 -4.91
N THR A 103 -23.19 16.92 -4.07
CA THR A 103 -23.46 18.37 -4.06
C THR A 103 -22.43 19.18 -4.83
N ALA A 104 -21.36 18.56 -5.34
CA ALA A 104 -20.35 19.27 -6.10
C ALA A 104 -20.96 19.86 -7.39
N ASP A 105 -20.63 21.11 -7.68
CA ASP A 105 -21.12 21.88 -8.83
C ASP A 105 -20.07 22.02 -9.94
N GLY A 106 -19.03 21.21 -9.91
CA GLY A 106 -17.95 21.20 -10.90
C GLY A 106 -16.98 20.03 -10.74
N PRO A 107 -15.84 20.05 -11.46
CA PRO A 107 -14.88 18.95 -11.48
C PRO A 107 -14.39 18.54 -10.08
N VAL A 108 -14.16 17.24 -9.87
CA VAL A 108 -13.66 16.70 -8.61
C VAL A 108 -12.22 16.22 -8.79
N LEU A 109 -11.35 16.62 -7.86
CA LEU A 109 -10.01 16.07 -7.73
C LEU A 109 -10.00 15.01 -6.63
N ALA A 110 -9.81 13.75 -7.02
CA ALA A 110 -9.66 12.63 -6.11
C ALA A 110 -8.16 12.38 -5.85
N LEU A 111 -7.76 12.33 -4.58
CA LEU A 111 -6.38 12.03 -4.17
C LEU A 111 -6.40 10.71 -3.39
N ILE A 112 -5.90 9.64 -3.98
CA ILE A 112 -6.08 8.27 -3.46
C ILE A 112 -4.73 7.68 -3.09
N SER A 113 -4.64 7.09 -1.91
CA SER A 113 -3.48 6.32 -1.46
C SER A 113 -3.90 5.06 -0.70
N GLY A 114 -2.91 4.25 -0.33
CA GLY A 114 -3.07 3.03 0.45
C GLY A 114 -3.95 3.14 1.70
N GLY A 115 -4.63 2.05 2.04
CA GLY A 115 -5.51 1.95 3.21
C GLY A 115 -6.95 2.45 3.00
N GLY A 116 -7.28 3.04 1.84
CA GLY A 116 -8.61 3.58 1.55
C GLY A 116 -9.77 2.60 1.70
N SER A 117 -9.53 1.28 1.51
CA SER A 117 -10.57 0.26 1.65
C SER A 117 -11.15 0.21 3.07
N ALA A 118 -10.28 0.34 4.08
CA ALA A 118 -10.65 0.32 5.49
C ALA A 118 -11.10 1.69 6.00
N LEU A 119 -10.38 2.75 5.59
CA LEU A 119 -10.66 4.14 6.00
C LEU A 119 -12.00 4.67 5.46
N LEU A 120 -12.47 4.13 4.33
CA LEU A 120 -13.70 4.56 3.67
C LEU A 120 -14.60 3.34 3.36
N PRO A 121 -15.17 2.69 4.38
CA PRO A 121 -15.87 1.41 4.23
C PRO A 121 -17.17 1.51 3.42
N ALA A 122 -17.89 2.64 3.50
CA ALA A 122 -19.10 2.98 2.72
C ALA A 122 -20.07 1.79 2.48
N PRO A 123 -20.75 1.27 3.52
CA PRO A 123 -21.78 0.23 3.35
C PRO A 123 -22.90 0.65 2.40
N ALA A 124 -23.39 -0.30 1.61
CA ALA A 124 -24.42 -0.06 0.60
C ALA A 124 -25.84 -0.45 1.04
N GLY A 125 -26.83 0.23 0.46
CA GLY A 125 -28.24 0.03 0.80
C GLY A 125 -28.50 0.21 2.30
N SER A 126 -29.15 -0.77 2.93
CA SER A 126 -29.44 -0.77 4.37
C SER A 126 -28.37 -1.43 5.24
N MET A 127 -27.23 -1.84 4.65
CA MET A 127 -26.18 -2.55 5.40
C MET A 127 -25.49 -1.64 6.41
N THR A 128 -25.15 -2.23 7.55
CA THR A 128 -24.34 -1.60 8.59
C THR A 128 -22.85 -1.87 8.38
N LEU A 129 -22.01 -1.18 9.16
CA LEU A 129 -20.58 -1.51 9.20
C LEU A 129 -20.34 -2.91 9.77
N ALA A 130 -21.13 -3.32 10.76
CA ALA A 130 -21.08 -4.66 11.36
C ALA A 130 -21.37 -5.76 10.32
N ASP A 131 -22.31 -5.53 9.39
CA ASP A 131 -22.59 -6.48 8.32
C ASP A 131 -21.36 -6.68 7.41
N LYS A 132 -20.67 -5.60 7.06
CA LYS A 132 -19.43 -5.69 6.26
C LYS A 132 -18.31 -6.40 7.02
N ALA A 133 -18.17 -6.13 8.32
CA ALA A 133 -17.18 -6.78 9.16
C ALA A 133 -17.43 -8.29 9.26
N ALA A 134 -18.70 -8.70 9.42
CA ALA A 134 -19.10 -10.10 9.44
C ALA A 134 -18.77 -10.81 8.11
N VAL A 135 -19.09 -10.20 6.97
CA VAL A 135 -18.72 -10.75 5.66
C VAL A 135 -17.20 -10.86 5.51
N ASN A 136 -16.43 -9.85 5.91
CA ASN A 136 -14.97 -9.90 5.83
C ASN A 136 -14.38 -11.02 6.70
N ALA A 137 -14.91 -11.24 7.89
CA ALA A 137 -14.50 -12.35 8.76
C ALA A 137 -14.80 -13.72 8.13
N LEU A 138 -15.96 -13.88 7.49
CA LEU A 138 -16.32 -15.12 6.77
C LEU A 138 -15.38 -15.37 5.58
N LEU A 139 -15.09 -14.34 4.79
CA LEU A 139 -14.18 -14.43 3.65
C LEU A 139 -12.77 -14.85 4.07
N LEU A 140 -12.24 -14.24 5.14
CA LEU A 140 -10.95 -14.60 5.72
C LEU A 140 -10.95 -16.03 6.28
N GLY A 141 -11.99 -16.39 7.05
CA GLY A 141 -12.11 -17.72 7.67
C GLY A 141 -12.24 -18.85 6.65
N ALA A 142 -12.76 -18.56 5.46
CA ALA A 142 -12.84 -19.50 4.35
C ALA A 142 -11.57 -19.54 3.48
N GLY A 143 -10.56 -18.70 3.77
CA GLY A 143 -9.27 -18.73 3.07
C GLY A 143 -9.34 -18.29 1.60
N LEU A 144 -10.27 -17.40 1.25
CA LEU A 144 -10.38 -16.90 -0.12
C LEU A 144 -9.16 -16.05 -0.48
N ASP A 145 -8.75 -16.12 -1.75
CA ASP A 145 -7.71 -15.24 -2.28
C ASP A 145 -8.17 -13.77 -2.32
N ILE A 146 -7.19 -12.86 -2.36
CA ILE A 146 -7.44 -11.42 -2.26
C ILE A 146 -8.33 -10.90 -3.41
N GLY A 147 -8.25 -11.50 -4.60
CA GLY A 147 -9.06 -11.14 -5.76
C GLY A 147 -10.54 -11.45 -5.54
N ALA A 148 -10.84 -12.69 -5.14
CA ALA A 148 -12.19 -13.11 -4.80
C ALA A 148 -12.78 -12.29 -3.63
N MET A 149 -11.96 -12.02 -2.60
CA MET A 149 -12.37 -11.16 -1.48
C MET A 149 -12.67 -9.72 -1.94
N ASN A 150 -11.82 -9.14 -2.80
CA ASN A 150 -12.00 -7.78 -3.32
C ASN A 150 -13.26 -7.68 -4.17
N LEU A 151 -13.53 -8.68 -5.03
CA LEU A 151 -14.75 -8.74 -5.84
C LEU A 151 -16.00 -8.66 -4.96
N VAL A 152 -16.11 -9.51 -3.93
CA VAL A 152 -17.25 -9.47 -2.99
C VAL A 152 -17.32 -8.12 -2.27
N ARG A 153 -16.20 -7.62 -1.73
CA ARG A 153 -16.18 -6.36 -0.96
C ARG A 153 -16.56 -5.13 -1.77
N GLN A 154 -16.19 -5.08 -3.05
CA GLN A 154 -16.59 -4.00 -3.96
C GLN A 154 -18.10 -4.02 -4.20
N GLN A 155 -18.71 -5.21 -4.32
CA GLN A 155 -20.16 -5.28 -4.54
C GLN A 155 -20.95 -4.72 -3.36
N LEU A 156 -20.42 -4.76 -2.15
CA LEU A 156 -21.09 -4.35 -0.90
C LEU A 156 -20.79 -2.90 -0.49
N SER A 157 -20.43 -2.02 -1.43
CA SER A 157 -20.03 -0.65 -1.12
C SER A 157 -20.59 0.40 -2.07
N GLU A 158 -20.96 1.56 -1.54
CA GLU A 158 -21.45 2.71 -2.33
C GLU A 158 -20.33 3.46 -3.04
N LEU A 159 -19.09 3.43 -2.52
CA LEU A 159 -17.97 4.22 -3.07
C LEU A 159 -16.96 3.39 -3.87
N LYS A 160 -16.85 2.09 -3.61
CA LYS A 160 -15.91 1.18 -4.29
C LYS A 160 -16.44 0.76 -5.66
N GLY A 161 -15.59 0.18 -6.52
CA GLY A 161 -15.99 -0.29 -7.86
C GLY A 161 -16.69 0.79 -8.69
N GLY A 162 -16.14 2.00 -8.67
CA GLY A 162 -16.64 3.12 -9.46
C GLY A 162 -17.78 3.90 -8.80
N GLY A 163 -18.15 3.53 -7.57
CA GLY A 163 -19.19 4.20 -6.80
C GLY A 163 -18.93 5.69 -6.58
N PHE A 164 -17.67 6.07 -6.32
CA PHE A 164 -17.24 7.47 -6.25
C PHE A 164 -17.61 8.25 -7.52
N LEU A 165 -17.40 7.66 -8.70
CA LEU A 165 -17.71 8.30 -9.97
C LEU A 165 -19.21 8.48 -10.18
N ARG A 166 -20.01 7.50 -9.74
CA ARG A 166 -21.47 7.60 -9.80
C ARG A 166 -21.99 8.71 -8.90
N HIS A 167 -21.41 8.89 -7.71
CA HIS A 167 -21.74 10.00 -6.82
C HIS A 167 -21.27 11.36 -7.33
N ALA A 168 -20.15 11.41 -8.05
CA ALA A 168 -19.64 12.65 -8.63
C ALA A 168 -20.41 13.07 -9.90
N ALA A 169 -21.14 12.15 -10.55
CA ALA A 169 -21.80 12.42 -11.82
C ALA A 169 -22.81 13.57 -11.69
N PRO A 170 -22.88 14.47 -12.70
CA PRO A 170 -22.21 14.41 -14.01
C PRO A 170 -20.80 15.01 -14.05
N ASN A 171 -20.23 15.40 -12.90
CA ASN A 171 -18.94 16.09 -12.86
C ASN A 171 -17.79 15.18 -13.28
N LYS A 172 -16.79 15.77 -13.95
CA LYS A 172 -15.56 15.08 -14.32
C LYS A 172 -14.72 14.80 -13.07
N VAL A 173 -14.13 13.61 -13.01
CA VAL A 173 -13.21 13.22 -11.93
C VAL A 173 -11.80 13.04 -12.50
N THR A 174 -10.83 13.73 -11.90
CA THR A 174 -9.42 13.45 -12.08
C THR A 174 -8.90 12.82 -10.79
N ALA A 175 -8.30 11.64 -10.87
CA ALA A 175 -7.75 10.94 -9.73
C ALA A 175 -6.23 10.90 -9.80
N LEU A 176 -5.56 11.42 -8.77
CA LEU A 176 -4.12 11.28 -8.56
C LEU A 176 -3.90 10.17 -7.53
N ILE A 177 -3.21 9.11 -7.93
CA ILE A 177 -3.17 7.84 -7.21
C ILE A 177 -1.74 7.52 -6.80
N LEU A 178 -1.52 7.29 -5.51
CA LEU A 178 -0.29 6.76 -4.95
C LEU A 178 -0.50 5.28 -4.59
N SER A 179 0.12 4.37 -5.34
CA SER A 179 -0.12 2.94 -5.24
C SER A 179 0.81 2.26 -4.24
N ASP A 180 0.21 1.57 -3.27
CA ASP A 180 0.87 0.59 -2.41
C ASP A 180 0.58 -0.86 -2.85
N VAL A 181 0.06 -1.07 -4.07
CA VAL A 181 -0.29 -2.38 -4.61
C VAL A 181 0.71 -2.78 -5.69
N ILE A 182 1.34 -3.93 -5.53
CA ILE A 182 2.24 -4.47 -6.56
C ILE A 182 1.46 -4.73 -7.86
N GLY A 183 2.00 -4.26 -8.98
CA GLY A 183 1.35 -4.31 -10.29
C GLY A 183 0.39 -3.15 -10.58
N ASP A 184 0.17 -2.24 -9.63
CA ASP A 184 -0.58 -0.99 -9.82
C ASP A 184 -2.02 -1.17 -10.36
N ASP A 185 -2.67 -2.30 -10.05
CA ASP A 185 -4.06 -2.53 -10.41
C ASP A 185 -4.99 -1.52 -9.72
N LEU A 186 -5.47 -0.55 -10.49
CA LEU A 186 -6.38 0.50 -10.03
C LEU A 186 -7.65 -0.05 -9.39
N ALA A 187 -8.12 -1.24 -9.79
CA ALA A 187 -9.31 -1.86 -9.21
C ALA A 187 -9.03 -2.40 -7.80
N ALA A 188 -7.79 -2.78 -7.51
CA ALA A 188 -7.36 -3.21 -6.19
C ALA A 188 -7.05 -2.00 -5.27
N ILE A 189 -6.41 -0.95 -5.78
CA ILE A 189 -6.03 0.24 -4.99
C ILE A 189 -7.27 0.91 -4.40
N ALA A 190 -7.32 0.98 -3.07
CA ALA A 190 -8.50 1.46 -2.31
C ALA A 190 -9.84 0.80 -2.74
N SER A 191 -9.78 -0.39 -3.33
CA SER A 191 -10.91 -1.10 -3.95
C SER A 191 -11.58 -0.34 -5.12
N GLY A 192 -10.79 0.39 -5.90
CA GLY A 192 -11.19 0.95 -7.19
C GLY A 192 -12.35 1.94 -7.13
N PRO A 193 -12.29 3.01 -6.32
CA PRO A 193 -13.37 3.99 -6.28
C PRO A 193 -13.57 4.72 -7.63
N THR A 194 -12.50 4.85 -8.43
CA THR A 194 -12.48 5.59 -9.70
C THR A 194 -12.30 4.70 -10.94
N VAL A 195 -12.56 3.40 -10.80
CA VAL A 195 -12.56 2.42 -11.91
C VAL A 195 -13.72 1.43 -11.75
N GLY A 196 -14.03 0.66 -12.79
CA GLY A 196 -15.12 -0.31 -12.75
C GLY A 196 -14.91 -1.42 -11.72
N PRO A 197 -15.99 -2.11 -11.31
CA PRO A 197 -15.87 -3.25 -10.41
C PRO A 197 -15.18 -4.43 -11.09
N ILE A 198 -14.47 -5.26 -10.31
CA ILE A 198 -13.74 -6.46 -10.76
C ILE A 198 -14.70 -7.58 -11.20
N GLY A 199 -15.99 -7.47 -10.89
CA GLY A 199 -17.01 -8.42 -11.30
C GLY A 199 -18.42 -7.93 -10.99
N THR A 200 -19.33 -8.89 -10.91
CA THR A 200 -20.78 -8.67 -10.82
C THR A 200 -21.35 -9.13 -9.47
N PRO A 201 -22.58 -8.69 -9.12
CA PRO A 201 -23.28 -9.20 -7.94
C PRO A 201 -23.50 -10.72 -8.00
N GLN A 202 -23.83 -11.27 -9.18
CA GLN A 202 -23.99 -12.71 -9.39
C GLN A 202 -22.70 -13.48 -9.10
N GLU A 203 -21.55 -13.03 -9.60
CA GLU A 203 -20.26 -13.67 -9.31
C GLU A 203 -19.93 -13.62 -7.81
N ALA A 204 -20.24 -12.51 -7.12
CA ALA A 204 -20.08 -12.44 -5.67
C ALA A 204 -20.93 -13.47 -4.93
N ILE A 205 -22.19 -13.66 -5.35
CA ILE A 205 -23.08 -14.70 -4.80
C ILE A 205 -22.48 -16.10 -5.04
N GLU A 206 -21.98 -16.37 -6.24
CA GLU A 206 -21.38 -17.67 -6.58
C GLU A 206 -20.12 -17.94 -5.76
N ILE A 207 -19.25 -16.95 -5.57
CA ILE A 207 -18.06 -17.06 -4.72
C ILE A 207 -18.47 -17.43 -3.28
N LEU A 208 -19.43 -16.72 -2.71
CA LEU A 208 -19.93 -16.98 -1.36
C LEU A 208 -20.55 -18.38 -1.22
N LYS A 209 -21.25 -18.86 -2.26
CA LYS A 209 -21.83 -20.23 -2.29
C LYS A 209 -20.76 -21.31 -2.43
N ARG A 210 -19.79 -21.13 -3.35
CA ARG A 210 -18.68 -22.08 -3.56
C ARG A 210 -17.82 -22.23 -2.31
N ALA A 211 -17.71 -21.17 -1.51
CA ALA A 211 -17.01 -21.16 -0.23
C ALA A 211 -17.86 -21.62 0.97
N ASP A 212 -19.12 -22.06 0.77
CA ASP A 212 -20.03 -22.52 1.84
C ASP A 212 -20.24 -21.47 2.97
N ILE A 213 -20.26 -20.19 2.59
CA ILE A 213 -20.47 -19.07 3.52
C ILE A 213 -21.68 -18.21 3.17
N TRP A 214 -22.32 -18.41 2.02
CA TRP A 214 -23.49 -17.64 1.59
C TRP A 214 -24.59 -17.57 2.66
N ASP A 215 -25.03 -18.71 3.17
CA ASP A 215 -26.12 -18.76 4.16
C ASP A 215 -25.72 -18.20 5.54
N LYS A 216 -24.40 -18.03 5.78
CA LYS A 216 -23.84 -17.41 6.99
C LYS A 216 -23.76 -15.88 6.88
N THR A 217 -23.89 -15.33 5.67
CA THR A 217 -23.84 -13.87 5.48
C THR A 217 -25.09 -13.18 6.03
N PRO A 218 -25.00 -11.94 6.54
CA PRO A 218 -26.15 -11.20 7.04
C PRO A 218 -27.29 -11.07 6.02
N ALA A 219 -28.54 -11.07 6.47
CA ALA A 219 -29.71 -11.00 5.59
C ALA A 219 -29.72 -9.74 4.71
N ALA A 220 -29.24 -8.59 5.23
CA ALA A 220 -29.11 -7.35 4.46
C ALA A 220 -28.14 -7.49 3.27
N VAL A 221 -27.05 -8.25 3.45
CA VAL A 221 -26.06 -8.54 2.40
C VAL A 221 -26.69 -9.41 1.32
N GLN A 222 -27.36 -10.50 1.72
CA GLN A 222 -28.02 -11.42 0.80
C GLN A 222 -29.07 -10.69 -0.05
N PHE A 223 -29.95 -9.95 0.62
CA PHE A 223 -30.99 -9.15 -0.04
C PHE A 223 -30.38 -8.14 -1.01
N TYR A 224 -29.38 -7.38 -0.56
CA TYR A 224 -28.74 -6.36 -1.39
C TYR A 224 -28.13 -6.98 -2.66
N LEU A 225 -27.32 -8.04 -2.55
CA LEU A 225 -26.69 -8.70 -3.69
C LEU A 225 -27.72 -9.28 -4.68
N GLN A 226 -28.81 -9.86 -4.18
CA GLN A 226 -29.88 -10.40 -5.01
C GLN A 226 -30.71 -9.32 -5.73
N SER A 227 -30.92 -8.17 -5.08
CA SER A 227 -31.71 -7.06 -5.61
C SER A 227 -30.91 -6.08 -6.48
N LYS A 228 -29.58 -6.16 -6.47
CA LYS A 228 -28.71 -5.19 -7.13
C LYS A 228 -28.85 -5.30 -8.64
N ALA A 229 -29.49 -4.31 -9.24
CA ALA A 229 -29.58 -4.19 -10.69
C ALA A 229 -28.18 -4.00 -11.30
N PRO A 230 -27.96 -4.41 -12.55
CA PRO A 230 -26.77 -4.05 -13.30
C PRO A 230 -26.56 -2.53 -13.25
N THR A 231 -25.40 -2.09 -12.79
CA THR A 231 -25.08 -0.65 -12.82
C THR A 231 -24.96 -0.23 -14.27
N GLY A 232 -25.59 0.89 -14.64
CA GLY A 232 -25.42 1.50 -15.96
C GLY A 232 -23.97 1.93 -16.23
N ASP A 233 -23.74 2.58 -17.36
CA ASP A 233 -22.41 2.99 -17.81
C ASP A 233 -21.65 3.75 -16.71
N LEU A 234 -20.42 3.31 -16.45
CA LEU A 234 -19.55 3.97 -15.50
C LEU A 234 -19.08 5.31 -16.09
N PRO A 235 -19.25 6.44 -15.37
CA PRO A 235 -18.65 7.70 -15.79
C PRO A 235 -17.14 7.55 -15.96
N ARG A 236 -16.55 8.24 -16.93
CA ARG A 236 -15.10 8.16 -17.16
C ARG A 236 -14.35 9.09 -16.21
N ALA A 237 -13.28 8.59 -15.61
CA ALA A 237 -12.31 9.37 -14.86
C ALA A 237 -10.98 9.45 -15.60
N THR A 238 -10.22 10.51 -15.34
CA THR A 238 -8.80 10.58 -15.68
C THR A 238 -8.00 10.07 -14.48
N ASN A 239 -7.53 8.83 -14.53
CA ASN A 239 -6.70 8.26 -13.46
C ASN A 239 -5.22 8.45 -13.82
N VAL A 240 -4.46 9.06 -12.91
CA VAL A 240 -3.02 9.30 -13.04
C VAL A 240 -2.31 8.68 -11.85
N LEU A 241 -1.41 7.74 -12.12
CA LEU A 241 -0.54 7.16 -11.11
C LEU A 241 0.63 8.12 -10.86
N VAL A 242 0.65 8.75 -9.69
CA VAL A 242 1.64 9.77 -9.33
C VAL A 242 2.83 9.21 -8.57
N GLY A 243 2.68 8.01 -7.99
CA GLY A 243 3.77 7.25 -7.38
C GLY A 243 3.41 5.79 -7.24
N SER A 244 4.39 4.91 -7.42
CA SER A 244 4.28 3.47 -7.20
C SER A 244 5.63 2.84 -6.92
N ASN A 245 5.62 1.55 -6.54
CA ASN A 245 6.84 0.79 -6.29
C ASN A 245 7.77 0.81 -7.53
N ALA A 246 7.21 0.61 -8.73
CA ALA A 246 7.98 0.62 -9.97
C ALA A 246 8.65 1.98 -10.24
N GLN A 247 7.93 3.09 -9.98
CA GLN A 247 8.49 4.45 -10.11
C GLN A 247 9.61 4.71 -9.09
N SER A 248 9.45 4.23 -7.86
CA SER A 248 10.51 4.30 -6.84
C SER A 248 11.74 3.49 -7.21
N VAL A 249 11.59 2.26 -7.71
CA VAL A 249 12.70 1.44 -8.19
C VAL A 249 13.41 2.10 -9.38
N ALA A 250 12.68 2.74 -10.29
CA ALA A 250 13.27 3.50 -11.39
C ALA A 250 14.11 4.69 -10.87
N ALA A 251 13.64 5.41 -9.85
CA ALA A 251 14.39 6.48 -9.21
C ALA A 251 15.65 5.97 -8.49
N MET A 252 15.57 4.81 -7.85
CA MET A 252 16.74 4.12 -7.26
C MET A 252 17.77 3.77 -8.33
N ALA A 253 17.33 3.19 -9.44
CA ALA A 253 18.21 2.84 -10.56
C ALA A 253 18.90 4.09 -11.14
N TYR A 254 18.14 5.16 -11.35
CA TYR A 254 18.69 6.45 -11.81
C TYR A 254 19.74 7.00 -10.85
N LYS A 255 19.47 6.99 -9.54
CA LYS A 255 20.41 7.43 -8.50
C LYS A 255 21.66 6.55 -8.43
N ALA A 256 21.52 5.25 -8.64
CA ALA A 256 22.62 4.30 -8.61
C ALA A 256 23.53 4.38 -9.85
N GLY A 257 23.00 4.83 -11.00
CA GLY A 257 23.67 4.87 -12.28
C GLY A 257 23.52 3.54 -13.04
N ASN A 258 24.62 2.84 -13.29
CA ASN A 258 24.61 1.54 -13.99
C ASN A 258 24.15 0.40 -13.05
N ALA A 259 22.88 0.43 -12.65
CA ALA A 259 22.26 -0.59 -11.80
C ALA A 259 21.49 -1.62 -12.62
N ARG A 260 21.56 -2.87 -12.19
CA ARG A 260 20.66 -3.94 -12.62
C ARG A 260 19.34 -3.79 -11.88
N VAL A 261 18.23 -3.73 -12.60
CA VAL A 261 16.88 -3.74 -12.01
C VAL A 261 16.34 -5.17 -12.13
N LEU A 262 15.84 -5.75 -11.03
CA LEU A 262 15.08 -6.99 -11.12
C LEU A 262 13.72 -6.67 -11.76
N SER A 263 13.43 -7.29 -12.91
CA SER A 263 12.28 -6.93 -13.75
C SER A 263 10.95 -7.41 -13.19
N GLN A 264 10.95 -8.49 -12.42
CA GLN A 264 9.77 -8.96 -11.69
C GLN A 264 9.79 -8.42 -10.26
N PRO A 265 8.65 -7.94 -9.74
CA PRO A 265 8.51 -7.62 -8.33
C PRO A 265 8.90 -8.82 -7.46
N VAL A 266 9.59 -8.55 -6.36
CA VAL A 266 9.96 -9.58 -5.39
C VAL A 266 8.79 -9.80 -4.43
N GLU A 267 8.07 -10.89 -4.61
CA GLU A 267 6.87 -11.24 -3.84
C GLU A 267 6.99 -12.65 -3.24
N GLY A 268 6.04 -13.02 -2.38
CA GLY A 268 5.96 -14.35 -1.77
C GLY A 268 6.79 -14.49 -0.49
N ASP A 269 7.13 -15.72 -0.11
CA ASP A 269 7.85 -16.00 1.14
C ASP A 269 9.28 -15.45 1.08
N VAL A 270 9.71 -14.82 2.17
CA VAL A 270 11.05 -14.23 2.31
C VAL A 270 12.21 -15.20 2.04
N ALA A 271 12.04 -16.52 2.21
CA ALA A 271 13.09 -17.50 1.89
C ALA A 271 13.25 -17.72 0.39
N ASP A 272 12.14 -17.78 -0.36
CA ASP A 272 12.17 -17.88 -1.83
C ASP A 272 12.68 -16.57 -2.44
N ALA A 273 12.22 -15.43 -1.91
CA ALA A 273 12.66 -14.11 -2.32
C ALA A 273 14.18 -13.92 -2.16
N ALA A 274 14.76 -14.36 -1.03
CA ALA A 274 16.20 -14.27 -0.79
C ALA A 274 17.02 -15.05 -1.84
N ARG A 275 16.61 -16.29 -2.14
CA ARG A 275 17.24 -17.11 -3.20
C ARG A 275 17.15 -16.41 -4.55
N TYR A 276 15.96 -15.97 -4.93
CA TYR A 276 15.71 -15.27 -6.19
C TYR A 276 16.59 -14.03 -6.33
N ILE A 277 16.67 -13.18 -5.30
CA ILE A 277 17.55 -12.00 -5.31
C ILE A 277 19.01 -12.41 -5.50
N CYS A 278 19.49 -13.40 -4.74
CA CYS A 278 20.88 -13.84 -4.84
C CYS A 278 21.23 -14.54 -6.16
N ASP A 279 20.26 -15.17 -6.83
CA ASP A 279 20.43 -15.76 -8.17
C ASP A 279 20.57 -14.69 -9.26
N HIS A 280 19.90 -13.55 -9.09
CA HIS A 280 19.84 -12.50 -10.12
C HIS A 280 20.75 -11.30 -9.83
N ALA A 281 21.26 -11.17 -8.61
CA ALA A 281 22.26 -10.15 -8.26
C ALA A 281 23.64 -10.50 -8.83
N GLY A 282 24.31 -9.51 -9.41
CA GLY A 282 25.65 -9.65 -9.98
C GLY A 282 26.63 -8.61 -9.45
N PRO A 283 27.87 -8.59 -9.96
CA PRO A 283 28.78 -7.47 -9.74
C PRO A 283 28.15 -6.14 -10.15
N GLY A 284 28.41 -5.08 -9.39
CA GLY A 284 27.78 -3.78 -9.48
C GLY A 284 26.64 -3.57 -8.47
N ILE A 285 25.64 -2.79 -8.86
CA ILE A 285 24.47 -2.49 -8.04
C ILE A 285 23.28 -3.22 -8.62
N THR A 286 22.52 -3.90 -7.79
CA THR A 286 21.21 -4.46 -8.13
C THR A 286 20.16 -3.77 -7.26
N VAL A 287 19.05 -3.35 -7.87
CA VAL A 287 17.90 -2.76 -7.16
C VAL A 287 16.63 -3.53 -7.50
N TRP A 288 15.71 -3.57 -6.55
CA TRP A 288 14.41 -4.21 -6.70
C TRP A 288 13.38 -3.54 -5.82
N GLY A 289 12.12 -3.87 -6.08
CA GLY A 289 11.01 -3.59 -5.20
C GLY A 289 10.03 -4.75 -5.24
N GLY A 290 9.02 -4.69 -4.38
CA GLY A 290 8.03 -5.75 -4.26
C GLY A 290 7.36 -5.70 -2.89
N GLU A 291 6.73 -6.81 -2.54
CA GLU A 291 6.09 -6.98 -1.25
C GLU A 291 6.15 -8.44 -0.83
N THR A 292 7.05 -8.74 0.11
CA THR A 292 7.22 -10.12 0.59
C THR A 292 6.27 -10.45 1.73
N THR A 293 6.24 -11.71 2.11
CA THR A 293 5.47 -12.23 3.25
C THR A 293 6.36 -13.09 4.11
N VAL A 294 6.06 -13.12 5.41
CA VAL A 294 6.75 -13.97 6.37
C VAL A 294 5.73 -14.84 7.09
N VAL A 295 6.02 -16.14 7.17
CA VAL A 295 5.20 -17.07 7.95
C VAL A 295 5.52 -16.91 9.43
N LEU A 296 4.51 -16.49 10.21
CA LEU A 296 4.62 -16.38 11.66
C LEU A 296 4.58 -17.76 12.31
N ARG A 297 5.60 -18.08 13.10
CA ARG A 297 5.84 -19.36 13.79
C ARG A 297 6.18 -19.16 15.27
N GLY A 298 6.85 -18.06 15.59
CA GLY A 298 7.26 -17.72 16.94
C GLY A 298 6.56 -16.48 17.51
N SER A 299 7.09 -16.00 18.62
CA SER A 299 6.62 -14.80 19.33
C SER A 299 7.65 -13.67 19.33
N GLY A 300 8.69 -13.79 18.50
CA GLY A 300 9.72 -12.77 18.34
C GLY A 300 9.20 -11.50 17.67
N GLN A 301 10.07 -10.49 17.62
CA GLN A 301 9.76 -9.21 17.00
C GLN A 301 10.58 -9.03 15.71
N GLY A 302 9.92 -8.57 14.65
CA GLY A 302 10.57 -8.38 13.36
C GLY A 302 9.57 -8.08 12.27
N GLY A 303 10.04 -8.10 11.02
CA GLY A 303 9.20 -7.93 9.85
C GLY A 303 9.81 -8.60 8.62
N ARG A 304 9.08 -8.53 7.52
CA ARG A 304 9.45 -9.19 6.26
C ARG A 304 10.76 -8.64 5.70
N ASN A 305 11.00 -7.33 5.80
CA ASN A 305 12.22 -6.71 5.27
C ASN A 305 13.44 -7.09 6.12
N GLN A 306 13.29 -7.11 7.44
CA GLN A 306 14.31 -7.56 8.39
C GLN A 306 14.64 -9.03 8.22
N GLU A 307 13.63 -9.89 8.06
CA GLU A 307 13.85 -11.32 7.85
C GLU A 307 14.46 -11.60 6.47
N LEU A 308 13.97 -10.94 5.41
CA LEU A 308 14.51 -11.07 4.06
C LEU A 308 16.00 -10.71 4.01
N VAL A 309 16.41 -9.60 4.63
CA VAL A 309 17.81 -9.18 4.57
C VAL A 309 18.75 -10.15 5.30
N LEU A 310 18.32 -10.73 6.42
CA LEU A 310 19.07 -11.80 7.11
C LEU A 310 19.17 -13.07 6.25
N ARG A 311 18.08 -13.44 5.57
CA ARG A 311 18.06 -14.59 4.65
C ARG A 311 18.98 -14.36 3.45
N ILE A 312 19.03 -13.14 2.92
CA ILE A 312 20.00 -12.76 1.87
C ILE A 312 21.44 -12.90 2.40
N ALA A 313 21.72 -12.50 3.64
CA ALA A 313 23.05 -12.68 4.22
C ALA A 313 23.43 -14.17 4.34
N LEU A 314 22.48 -15.04 4.72
CA LEU A 314 22.69 -16.49 4.78
C LEU A 314 22.96 -17.09 3.39
N GLU A 315 22.18 -16.69 2.38
CA GLU A 315 22.38 -17.09 0.98
C GLU A 315 23.75 -16.62 0.44
N ALA A 316 24.12 -15.37 0.71
CA ALA A 316 25.41 -14.81 0.32
C ALA A 316 26.58 -15.58 0.97
N LYS A 317 26.47 -15.92 2.26
CA LYS A 317 27.45 -16.75 2.98
C LYS A 317 27.56 -18.14 2.36
N GLN A 318 26.44 -18.79 2.05
CA GLN A 318 26.42 -20.12 1.41
C GLN A 318 27.10 -20.10 0.03
N ARG A 319 26.94 -19.00 -0.72
CA ARG A 319 27.61 -18.78 -2.02
C ARG A 319 29.06 -18.33 -1.90
N GLY A 320 29.57 -18.14 -0.69
CA GLY A 320 30.94 -17.67 -0.43
C GLY A 320 31.18 -16.23 -0.89
N TRP A 321 30.13 -15.40 -0.98
CA TRP A 321 30.29 -14.00 -1.35
C TRP A 321 31.10 -13.25 -0.31
N ARG A 322 31.98 -12.38 -0.80
CA ARG A 322 32.73 -11.40 -0.02
C ARG A 322 32.47 -10.03 -0.61
N ASP A 323 32.70 -9.00 0.20
CA ASP A 323 32.53 -7.61 -0.21
C ASP A 323 31.15 -7.38 -0.82
N TYR A 324 30.12 -7.39 0.02
CA TYR A 324 28.78 -7.03 -0.41
C TYR A 324 28.09 -6.21 0.67
N LEU A 325 27.08 -5.46 0.26
CA LEU A 325 26.16 -4.79 1.16
C LEU A 325 24.75 -4.89 0.60
N CYS A 326 23.82 -5.37 1.41
CA CYS A 326 22.41 -5.46 1.08
C CYS A 326 21.61 -4.60 2.05
N LEU A 327 20.81 -3.68 1.51
CA LEU A 327 19.79 -2.93 2.23
C LEU A 327 18.42 -3.42 1.75
N GLN A 328 17.52 -3.71 2.67
CA GLN A 328 16.12 -4.00 2.39
C GLN A 328 15.27 -3.21 3.38
N GLY A 329 14.22 -2.52 2.91
CA GLY A 329 13.33 -1.79 3.80
C GLY A 329 11.97 -1.42 3.22
N GLY A 330 11.01 -1.23 4.12
CA GLY A 330 9.70 -0.66 3.84
C GLY A 330 9.81 0.84 3.55
N SER A 331 9.19 1.29 2.46
CA SER A 331 9.21 2.70 2.06
C SER A 331 8.49 3.64 3.02
N ASP A 332 7.62 3.12 3.90
CA ASP A 332 6.94 3.87 4.96
C ASP A 332 7.80 4.13 6.21
N GLY A 333 8.98 3.50 6.24
CA GLY A 333 9.93 3.62 7.34
C GLY A 333 9.65 2.68 8.51
N ARG A 334 8.80 1.68 8.33
CA ARG A 334 8.49 0.64 9.32
C ARG A 334 8.44 -0.74 8.67
N ASP A 335 8.78 -1.76 9.45
CA ASP A 335 8.71 -3.16 9.03
C ASP A 335 8.21 -4.01 10.19
N GLY A 336 7.06 -4.66 9.99
CA GLY A 336 6.33 -5.34 11.05
C GLY A 336 5.94 -4.42 12.21
N PRO A 337 5.69 -4.96 13.42
CA PRO A 337 5.42 -4.18 14.61
C PRO A 337 6.71 -3.60 15.23
N THR A 338 7.58 -2.96 14.44
CA THR A 338 8.87 -2.41 14.89
C THR A 338 9.01 -0.92 14.55
N ASN A 339 10.05 -0.29 15.07
CA ASN A 339 10.46 1.07 14.71
C ASN A 339 11.52 1.14 13.59
N ALA A 340 11.96 -0.02 13.09
CA ALA A 340 12.91 -0.11 12.00
C ALA A 340 12.17 -0.22 10.67
N ALA A 341 12.74 0.34 9.60
CA ALA A 341 12.24 0.16 8.25
C ALA A 341 12.65 -1.18 7.65
N GLY A 342 13.65 -1.86 8.22
CA GLY A 342 14.28 -3.03 7.64
C GLY A 342 15.68 -3.24 8.19
N GLY A 343 16.62 -3.65 7.35
CA GLY A 343 18.02 -3.81 7.75
C GLY A 343 19.03 -3.60 6.63
N ILE A 344 20.29 -3.45 7.04
CA ILE A 344 21.47 -3.35 6.19
C ILE A 344 22.48 -4.39 6.65
N VAL A 345 22.80 -5.35 5.80
CA VAL A 345 23.74 -6.45 6.12
C VAL A 345 24.91 -6.46 5.14
N ASP A 346 26.05 -6.95 5.60
CA ASP A 346 27.28 -7.16 4.84
C ASP A 346 27.92 -8.51 5.20
N GLN A 347 29.14 -8.75 4.73
CA GLN A 347 29.87 -10.01 4.97
C GLN A 347 30.14 -10.33 6.45
N ASP A 348 30.20 -9.32 7.31
CA ASP A 348 30.61 -9.47 8.71
C ASP A 348 29.40 -9.53 9.64
N THR A 349 28.24 -9.14 9.15
CA THR A 349 26.99 -9.06 9.92
C THR A 349 26.66 -10.37 10.63
N LEU A 350 26.69 -11.51 9.93
CA LEU A 350 26.35 -12.81 10.52
C LEU A 350 27.33 -13.28 11.61
N ILE A 351 28.56 -12.75 11.65
CA ILE A 351 29.54 -13.10 12.70
C ILE A 351 29.15 -12.45 14.03
N GLN A 352 28.46 -11.31 13.99
CA GLN A 352 28.05 -10.56 15.17
C GLN A 352 26.74 -11.07 15.78
N ILE A 353 26.02 -11.95 15.07
CA ILE A 353 24.72 -12.47 15.51
C ILE A 353 24.90 -13.85 16.12
N SER A 354 24.57 -13.97 17.40
CA SER A 354 24.50 -15.24 18.10
C SER A 354 23.12 -15.89 17.88
N GLY A 355 23.09 -17.13 17.40
CA GLY A 355 21.84 -17.89 17.25
C GLY A 355 20.91 -17.37 16.15
N VAL A 356 21.46 -16.95 15.00
CA VAL A 356 20.66 -16.40 13.89
C VAL A 356 19.54 -17.35 13.43
N GLN A 357 19.77 -18.67 13.45
CA GLN A 357 18.76 -19.65 13.03
C GLN A 357 17.63 -19.77 14.06
N GLU A 358 17.96 -19.74 15.35
CA GLU A 358 17.00 -19.74 16.46
C GLU A 358 16.13 -18.48 16.43
N LEU A 359 16.75 -17.32 16.22
CA LEU A 359 16.05 -16.04 16.11
C LEU A 359 15.10 -16.03 14.90
N LEU A 360 15.57 -16.47 13.72
CA LEU A 360 14.71 -16.59 12.53
C LEU A 360 13.56 -17.59 12.74
N ASN A 361 13.80 -18.73 13.39
CA ASN A 361 12.75 -19.69 13.71
C ASN A 361 11.70 -19.13 14.68
N ASN A 362 12.07 -18.16 15.51
CA ASN A 362 11.18 -17.44 16.41
C ASN A 362 10.58 -16.15 15.80
N ASN A 363 10.84 -15.85 14.53
CA ASN A 363 10.50 -14.56 13.88
C ASN A 363 11.06 -13.32 14.61
N ASP A 364 12.25 -13.45 15.19
CA ASP A 364 12.91 -12.42 16.00
C ASP A 364 14.04 -11.71 15.23
N SER A 365 13.75 -11.33 13.98
CA SER A 365 14.73 -10.71 13.07
C SER A 365 15.20 -9.34 13.55
N TYR A 366 14.39 -8.63 14.34
CA TYR A 366 14.77 -7.36 14.97
C TYR A 366 15.95 -7.55 15.92
N ALA A 367 15.84 -8.49 16.87
CA ALA A 367 16.87 -8.76 17.85
C ALA A 367 18.16 -9.27 17.18
N ALA A 368 18.04 -10.06 16.11
CA ALA A 368 19.20 -10.49 15.33
C ALA A 368 19.94 -9.32 14.69
N LEU A 369 19.23 -8.41 14.02
CA LEU A 369 19.84 -7.24 13.39
C LEU A 369 20.36 -6.23 14.42
N GLU A 370 19.71 -6.11 15.58
CA GLU A 370 20.15 -5.24 16.67
C GLU A 370 21.53 -5.64 17.21
N GLN A 371 21.79 -6.95 17.39
CA GLN A 371 23.10 -7.46 17.83
C GLN A 371 24.26 -7.00 16.93
N ALA A 372 23.99 -6.87 15.63
CA ALA A 372 24.98 -6.47 14.62
C ALA A 372 24.92 -4.96 14.26
N ASN A 373 24.10 -4.17 14.96
CA ASN A 373 23.81 -2.77 14.60
C ASN A 373 23.40 -2.61 13.11
N ALA A 374 22.65 -3.58 12.62
CA ALA A 374 22.26 -3.77 11.23
C ALA A 374 20.82 -3.32 10.94
N LEU A 375 20.13 -2.70 11.89
CA LEU A 375 18.79 -2.14 11.69
C LEU A 375 18.84 -0.90 10.78
N LEU A 376 17.87 -0.79 9.87
CA LEU A 376 17.66 0.41 9.05
C LEU A 376 16.67 1.33 9.76
N MET A 377 17.16 2.43 10.32
CA MET A 377 16.36 3.40 11.06
C MET A 377 16.15 4.68 10.22
N THR A 378 14.97 4.82 9.60
CA THR A 378 14.62 6.01 8.80
C THR A 378 13.69 6.97 9.56
N GLY A 379 12.94 6.46 10.55
CA GLY A 379 11.73 7.13 11.02
C GLY A 379 10.61 7.07 9.97
N PRO A 380 9.40 7.59 10.29
CA PRO A 380 8.28 7.62 9.35
C PRO A 380 8.62 8.52 8.16
N THR A 381 8.50 7.97 6.94
CA THR A 381 8.84 8.70 5.70
C THR A 381 7.68 9.54 5.18
N GLY A 382 6.44 9.22 5.58
CA GLY A 382 5.23 9.88 5.10
C GLY A 382 4.68 9.34 3.78
N THR A 383 5.29 8.30 3.20
CA THR A 383 4.81 7.61 2.00
C THR A 383 4.62 6.10 2.25
N ASN A 384 4.02 5.38 1.32
CA ASN A 384 4.02 3.91 1.30
C ASN A 384 3.81 3.43 -0.14
N VAL A 385 4.84 2.83 -0.72
CA VAL A 385 4.85 2.18 -2.04
C VAL A 385 5.51 0.80 -1.92
N ALA A 386 5.18 0.08 -0.84
CA ALA A 386 5.71 -1.25 -0.49
C ALA A 386 7.22 -1.25 -0.18
N ASP A 387 7.91 -2.35 -0.50
CA ASP A 387 9.30 -2.60 -0.10
C ASP A 387 10.30 -2.25 -1.22
N LEU A 388 11.49 -1.79 -0.83
CA LEU A 388 12.58 -1.42 -1.72
C LEU A 388 13.90 -2.04 -1.24
N GLY A 389 14.73 -2.50 -2.18
CA GLY A 389 16.00 -3.13 -1.86
C GLY A 389 17.15 -2.77 -2.78
N VAL A 390 18.35 -2.79 -2.22
CA VAL A 390 19.62 -2.43 -2.87
C VAL A 390 20.68 -3.44 -2.47
N MET A 391 21.32 -4.06 -3.45
CA MET A 391 22.50 -4.91 -3.29
C MET A 391 23.67 -4.25 -4.00
N ILE A 392 24.77 -4.04 -3.28
CA ILE A 392 26.03 -3.55 -3.84
C ILE A 392 27.05 -4.68 -3.70
N ARG A 393 27.60 -5.13 -4.83
CA ARG A 393 28.69 -6.09 -4.91
C ARG A 393 29.80 -5.48 -5.77
N PRO A 394 30.90 -4.97 -5.20
CA PRO A 394 32.03 -4.49 -5.99
C PRO A 394 32.50 -5.55 -6.98
N ALA A 395 33.06 -5.08 -8.10
CA ALA A 395 33.53 -5.92 -9.18
C ALA A 395 34.74 -6.76 -8.78
#